data_AF-A0A9D5QH13-F1
#
_entry.id   AF-A0A9D5QH13-F1
#
_cell.length_a   1.000
_cell.length_b   1.000
_cell.length_c   1.000
_cell.angle_alpha   90.00
_cell.angle_beta   90.00
_cell.angle_gamma   90.00
#
_symmetry.space_group_name_H-M   'P 1'
#
loop_
_entity.id
_entity.type
_entity.pdbx_description
1 polymer ?
#
loop_
_entity_poly.entity_id
_entity_poly.type
_entity_poly.pdbx_seq_one_letter_code
_entity_poly.pdbx_strand_id
1 'polypeptide(L)'
;YEIDIQKPYNRDPSFGRFLYEELFKHIMLPGSHIHTPASCSQNPEQSCSAYEQTIQRCGGIDLQLLGIGRNGHIGFNEPGSSFDSRTRIVELNEQTRMVNFEKFFKPAHIPFTSMPRHAVTAGIGTIMEAKKIIMLANGQDKTEAVKAMLCGPYSEDVPASVLQKHHDATLITDVKV
;
A
#
# COMPACT_ATOMS: atom_id res chain seq x y z
N TYR A 1 1.64 16.86 5.97
CA TYR A 1 2.33 15.76 6.67
C TYR A 1 3.77 16.20 6.82
N GLU A 2 4.19 16.58 8.02
CA GLU A 2 5.59 16.91 8.29
C GLU A 2 6.25 15.66 8.87
N ILE A 3 7.25 15.14 8.17
CA ILE A 3 8.12 14.09 8.70
C ILE A 3 9.08 14.80 9.66
N ASP A 4 9.10 14.36 10.91
CA ASP A 4 10.13 14.82 11.85
C ASP A 4 11.46 14.13 11.51
N ILE A 5 12.25 14.79 10.67
CA ILE A 5 13.56 14.30 10.25
C ILE A 5 14.59 14.31 11.39
N GLN A 6 14.33 15.02 12.49
CA GLN A 6 15.21 15.03 13.66
C GLN A 6 15.04 13.76 14.49
N LYS A 7 13.88 13.11 14.42
CA LYS A 7 13.63 11.84 15.09
C LYS A 7 14.45 10.71 14.43
N PRO A 8 15.23 9.92 15.20
CA PRO A 8 15.98 8.79 14.65
C PRO A 8 15.07 7.82 13.90
N TYR A 9 15.52 7.33 12.73
CA TYR A 9 14.72 6.41 11.90
C TYR A 9 14.27 5.17 12.68
N ASN A 10 15.17 4.57 13.47
CA ASN A 10 14.86 3.44 14.35
C ASN A 10 13.94 3.78 15.54
N ARG A 11 13.33 4.97 15.58
CA ARG A 11 12.33 5.37 16.59
C ARG A 11 11.03 5.82 15.94
N ASP A 12 10.94 5.84 14.62
CA ASP A 12 9.77 6.29 13.87
C ASP A 12 9.37 5.23 12.83
N PRO A 13 8.44 4.31 13.19
CA PRO A 13 7.98 3.24 12.31
C PRO A 13 6.91 3.73 11.31
N SER A 14 6.72 5.04 11.12
CA SER A 14 5.74 5.55 10.17
C SER A 14 6.14 5.24 8.72
N PHE A 15 5.14 4.95 7.89
CA PHE A 15 5.38 4.64 6.48
C PHE A 15 5.99 5.81 5.73
N GLY A 16 5.63 7.06 6.07
CA GLY A 16 6.25 8.24 5.48
C GLY A 16 7.73 8.38 5.85
N ARG A 17 8.12 8.05 7.09
CA ARG A 17 9.55 7.99 7.47
C ARG A 17 10.29 6.93 6.67
N PHE A 18 9.72 5.72 6.55
CA PHE A 18 10.27 4.65 5.71
C PHE A 18 10.49 5.11 4.26
N LEU A 19 9.48 5.70 3.62
CA LEU A 19 9.62 6.21 2.24
C LEU A 19 10.68 7.31 2.12
N TYR A 20 10.79 8.20 3.10
CA TYR A 20 11.82 9.23 3.09
C TYR A 20 13.23 8.62 3.17
N GLU A 21 13.42 7.67 4.08
CA GLU A 21 14.72 7.04 4.34
C GLU A 21 15.16 6.10 3.22
N GLU A 22 14.25 5.34 2.63
CA GLU A 22 14.60 4.33 1.61
C GLU A 22 14.55 4.89 0.18
N LEU A 23 13.86 6.02 -0.05
CA LEU A 23 13.66 6.56 -1.39
C LEU A 23 13.85 8.07 -1.47
N PHE A 24 13.02 8.87 -0.80
CA PHE A 24 12.92 10.30 -1.13
C PHE A 24 14.20 11.09 -0.83
N LYS A 25 14.97 10.75 0.20
CA LYS A 25 16.25 11.44 0.47
C LYS A 25 17.36 11.13 -0.56
N HIS A 26 17.18 10.08 -1.35
CA HIS A 26 18.14 9.63 -2.36
C HIS A 26 17.84 10.18 -3.76
N ILE A 27 16.68 10.81 -3.93
CA ILE A 27 16.25 11.39 -5.21
C ILE A 27 16.02 12.89 -5.03
N MET A 28 16.40 13.68 -6.03
CA MET A 28 16.22 15.15 -5.99
C MET A 28 14.77 15.54 -6.33
N LEU A 29 13.82 15.09 -5.51
CA LEU A 29 12.39 15.37 -5.67
C LEU A 29 11.95 16.48 -4.71
N PRO A 30 11.37 17.59 -5.20
CA PRO A 30 10.77 18.60 -4.33
C PRO A 30 9.67 18.00 -3.45
N GLY A 31 9.60 18.38 -2.18
CA GLY A 31 8.57 17.87 -1.27
C GLY A 31 7.14 18.18 -1.73
N SER A 32 6.93 19.25 -2.51
CA SER A 32 5.64 19.57 -3.14
C SER A 32 5.16 18.53 -4.16
N HIS A 33 6.02 17.63 -4.63
CA HIS A 33 5.67 16.53 -5.55
C HIS A 33 5.40 15.21 -4.80
N ILE A 34 5.50 15.20 -3.47
CA ILE A 34 5.26 14.02 -2.64
C ILE A 34 3.87 14.14 -2.03
N HIS A 35 2.99 13.22 -2.43
CA HIS A 35 1.62 13.15 -1.95
C HIS A 35 1.39 11.83 -1.22
N THR A 36 0.91 11.90 0.01
CA THR A 36 0.48 10.72 0.79
C THR A 36 -0.86 11.02 1.46
N PRO A 37 -1.77 10.04 1.58
CA PRO A 37 -2.97 10.24 2.36
C PRO A 37 -2.61 10.30 3.85
N ALA A 38 -3.07 11.34 4.55
CA ALA A 38 -2.74 11.59 5.95
C ALA A 38 -3.72 10.88 6.89
N SER A 39 -3.29 9.75 7.45
CA SER A 39 -4.06 8.98 8.45
C SER A 39 -4.20 9.68 9.80
N CYS A 40 -3.29 10.58 10.15
CA CYS A 40 -3.28 11.32 11.43
C CYS A 40 -3.95 12.70 11.34
N SER A 41 -4.74 12.97 10.30
CA SER A 41 -5.48 14.23 10.20
C SER A 41 -6.69 14.24 11.14
N GLN A 42 -7.18 15.43 11.51
CA GLN A 42 -8.40 15.55 12.33
C GLN A 42 -9.63 14.95 11.65
N ASN A 43 -9.59 14.78 10.32
CA ASN A 43 -10.64 14.19 9.50
C ASN A 43 -10.02 13.28 8.42
N PRO A 44 -9.70 12.02 8.75
CA PRO A 44 -9.01 11.12 7.83
C PRO A 44 -9.83 10.80 6.57
N GLU A 45 -11.16 10.82 6.62
CA GLU A 45 -12.05 10.68 5.47
C GLU A 45 -11.88 11.84 4.48
N GLN A 46 -11.79 13.07 4.99
CA GLN A 46 -11.48 14.24 4.16
C GLN A 46 -10.08 14.11 3.54
N SER A 47 -9.10 13.57 4.27
CA SER A 47 -7.77 13.32 3.71
C SER A 47 -7.79 12.27 2.58
N CYS A 48 -8.62 11.24 2.68
CA CYS A 48 -8.80 10.26 1.61
C CYS A 48 -9.37 10.93 0.36
N SER A 49 -10.41 11.74 0.53
CA SER A 49 -11.05 12.49 -0.57
C SER A 49 -10.09 13.51 -1.21
N ALA A 50 -9.29 14.21 -0.41
CA ALA A 50 -8.29 15.16 -0.92
C ALA A 50 -7.17 14.46 -1.71
N TYR A 51 -6.78 13.24 -1.30
CA TYR A 51 -5.80 12.44 -2.03
C TYR A 51 -6.33 12.04 -3.42
N GLU A 52 -7.58 11.57 -3.50
CA GLU A 52 -8.26 11.27 -4.77
C GLU A 52 -8.33 12.50 -5.69
N GLN A 53 -8.70 13.66 -5.15
CA GLN A 53 -8.73 14.91 -5.92
C GLN A 53 -7.33 15.31 -6.41
N THR A 54 -6.29 15.04 -5.63
CA THR A 54 -4.91 15.33 -6.02
C THR A 54 -4.51 14.46 -7.20
N ILE A 55 -4.80 13.16 -7.17
CA ILE A 55 -4.57 12.25 -8.30
C ILE A 55 -5.27 12.77 -9.56
N GLN A 56 -6.54 13.14 -9.47
CA GLN A 56 -7.30 13.67 -10.61
C GLN A 56 -6.72 14.98 -11.15
N ARG A 57 -6.33 15.92 -10.27
CA ARG A 57 -5.71 17.20 -10.67
C ARG A 57 -4.37 17.01 -11.36
N CYS A 58 -3.64 15.95 -11.02
CA CYS A 58 -2.40 15.55 -11.69
C CYS A 58 -2.64 14.80 -13.02
N GLY A 59 -3.88 14.52 -13.39
CA GLY A 59 -4.23 13.79 -14.61
C GLY A 59 -4.23 12.27 -14.49
N GLY A 60 -4.25 11.74 -13.25
CA GLY A 60 -4.19 10.31 -12.95
C GLY A 60 -2.77 9.82 -12.64
N ILE A 61 -2.64 8.51 -12.42
CA ILE A 61 -1.36 7.86 -12.14
C ILE A 61 -0.84 7.24 -13.44
N ASP A 62 0.31 7.69 -13.95
CA ASP A 62 0.91 7.09 -15.15
C ASP A 62 1.49 5.70 -14.88
N LEU A 63 2.15 5.52 -13.74
CA LEU A 63 2.78 4.27 -13.34
C LEU A 63 2.60 4.04 -11.85
N GLN A 64 2.16 2.84 -11.50
CA GLN A 64 2.06 2.40 -10.11
C GLN A 64 2.88 1.13 -9.86
N LEU A 65 3.70 1.17 -8.82
CA LEU A 65 4.40 0.00 -8.29
C LEU A 65 3.57 -0.62 -7.18
N LEU A 66 3.34 -1.93 -7.25
CA LEU A 66 2.59 -2.68 -6.25
C LEU A 66 3.41 -3.85 -5.72
N GLY A 67 3.14 -4.22 -4.47
CA GLY A 67 3.49 -5.52 -3.91
C GLY A 67 2.24 -6.36 -3.70
N ILE A 68 2.43 -7.65 -3.42
CA ILE A 68 1.34 -8.59 -3.10
C ILE A 68 1.51 -9.20 -1.70
N GLY A 69 0.41 -9.23 -0.95
CA GLY A 69 0.28 -9.94 0.32
C GLY A 69 0.31 -11.46 0.15
N ARG A 70 0.58 -12.21 1.23
CA ARG A 70 0.55 -13.69 1.19
C ARG A 70 -0.85 -14.27 0.91
N ASN A 71 -1.88 -13.47 1.13
CA ASN A 71 -3.29 -13.78 0.88
C ASN A 71 -3.82 -13.06 -0.38
N GLY A 72 -2.95 -12.48 -1.22
CA GLY A 72 -3.37 -11.78 -2.44
C GLY A 72 -3.87 -10.35 -2.23
N HIS A 73 -3.73 -9.75 -1.03
CA HIS A 73 -4.03 -8.33 -0.86
C HIS A 73 -3.08 -7.42 -1.64
N ILE A 74 -3.56 -6.24 -2.02
CA ILE A 74 -2.76 -5.12 -2.58
C ILE A 74 -3.04 -3.84 -1.77
N GLY A 75 -1.98 -3.12 -1.37
CA GLY A 75 -2.12 -2.09 -0.34
C GLY A 75 -2.63 -2.70 0.98
N PHE A 76 -3.61 -2.06 1.63
CA PHE A 76 -4.36 -2.67 2.73
C PHE A 76 -5.76 -3.17 2.30
N ASN A 77 -5.95 -3.46 1.00
CA ASN A 77 -7.19 -4.06 0.51
C ASN A 77 -7.14 -5.57 0.74
N GLU A 78 -7.57 -6.00 1.93
CA GLU A 78 -7.68 -7.41 2.33
C GLU A 78 -8.77 -8.16 1.53
N PRO A 79 -8.75 -9.51 1.51
CA PRO A 79 -9.82 -10.33 0.93
C PRO A 79 -11.23 -9.84 1.30
N GLY A 80 -12.11 -9.75 0.30
CA GLY A 80 -13.46 -9.17 0.42
C GLY A 80 -13.52 -7.65 0.22
N SER A 81 -12.38 -6.99 -0.06
CA SER A 81 -12.37 -5.58 -0.45
C SER A 81 -12.97 -5.40 -1.83
N SER A 82 -13.93 -4.48 -1.95
CA SER A 82 -14.60 -4.22 -3.23
C SER A 82 -13.62 -3.77 -4.33
N PHE A 83 -13.78 -4.29 -5.54
CA PHE A 83 -13.03 -3.84 -6.71
C PHE A 83 -13.30 -2.39 -7.08
N ASP A 84 -14.49 -1.86 -6.77
CA ASP A 84 -14.84 -0.45 -7.00
C ASP A 84 -14.43 0.47 -5.83
N SER A 85 -13.74 -0.07 -4.82
CA SER A 85 -13.36 0.70 -3.63
C SER A 85 -12.44 1.87 -3.97
N ARG A 86 -12.68 2.99 -3.29
CA ARG A 86 -11.83 4.20 -3.33
C ARG A 86 -10.88 4.25 -2.13
N THR A 87 -10.01 5.26 -2.14
CA THR A 87 -9.14 5.58 -1.00
C THR A 87 -9.98 5.72 0.26
N ARG A 88 -9.64 4.92 1.28
CA ARG A 88 -10.44 4.83 2.51
C ARG A 88 -9.60 4.43 3.70
N ILE A 89 -10.18 4.62 4.87
CA ILE A 89 -9.70 4.05 6.12
C ILE A 89 -10.15 2.60 6.18
N VAL A 90 -9.25 1.70 6.58
CA VAL A 90 -9.53 0.29 6.81
C VAL A 90 -9.08 -0.11 8.21
N GLU A 91 -9.81 -1.04 8.82
CA GLU A 91 -9.37 -1.69 10.04
C GLU A 91 -8.28 -2.72 9.71
N LEU A 92 -7.20 -2.70 10.47
CA LEU A 92 -6.11 -3.65 10.33
C LEU A 92 -6.44 -4.91 11.13
N ASN A 93 -6.54 -6.04 10.44
CA ASN A 93 -6.66 -7.33 11.11
C ASN A 93 -5.43 -7.62 12.00
N GLU A 94 -5.59 -8.53 12.95
CA GLU A 94 -4.54 -8.85 13.92
C GLU A 94 -3.25 -9.38 13.26
N GLN A 95 -3.38 -10.18 12.19
CA GLN A 95 -2.24 -10.73 11.47
C GLN A 95 -1.39 -9.62 10.82
N THR A 96 -2.03 -8.67 10.15
CA THR A 96 -1.38 -7.51 9.53
C THR A 96 -0.74 -6.62 10.60
N ARG A 97 -1.40 -6.42 11.75
CA ARG A 97 -0.79 -5.74 12.90
C ARG A 97 0.43 -6.48 13.42
N MET A 98 0.39 -7.80 13.55
CA MET A 98 1.52 -8.61 14.02
C MET A 98 2.71 -8.57 13.06
N VAL A 99 2.47 -8.70 11.75
CA VAL A 99 3.54 -8.61 10.73
C VAL A 99 4.19 -7.23 10.75
N ASN A 100 3.39 -6.16 10.79
CA ASN A 100 3.93 -4.79 10.86
C ASN A 100 4.65 -4.53 12.18
N PHE A 101 4.19 -5.10 13.29
CA PHE A 101 4.85 -4.99 14.58
C PHE A 101 6.25 -5.59 14.55
N GLU A 102 6.37 -6.86 14.14
CA GLU A 102 7.66 -7.56 14.08
C GLU A 102 8.64 -6.86 13.12
N LYS A 103 8.14 -6.32 12.00
CA LYS A 103 8.98 -5.68 10.99
C LYS A 103 9.41 -4.26 11.33
N PHE A 104 8.55 -3.44 11.94
CA PHE A 104 8.79 -2.00 12.09
C PHE A 104 8.75 -1.49 13.53
N PHE A 105 7.79 -1.92 14.36
CA PHE A 105 7.59 -1.35 15.69
C PHE A 105 8.47 -1.99 16.78
N LYS A 106 8.65 -3.31 16.73
CA LYS A 106 9.52 -4.04 17.65
C LYS A 106 10.99 -3.63 17.49
N PRO A 107 11.55 -3.51 16.27
CA PRO A 107 12.88 -2.92 16.08
C PRO A 107 12.96 -1.47 16.57
N ALA A 108 11.85 -0.73 16.55
CA ALA A 108 11.77 0.62 17.07
C ALA A 108 11.58 0.74 18.60
N HIS A 109 11.55 -0.41 19.30
CA HIS A 109 11.27 -0.51 20.74
C HIS A 109 9.91 0.10 21.15
N ILE A 110 8.91 0.02 20.27
CA ILE A 110 7.55 0.46 20.53
C ILE A 110 6.70 -0.78 20.83
N PRO A 111 5.95 -0.82 21.95
CA PRO A 111 5.19 -2.00 22.35
C PRO A 111 3.99 -2.24 21.43
N PHE A 112 3.54 -3.51 21.35
CA PHE A 112 2.39 -3.90 20.52
C PHE A 112 1.11 -3.14 20.87
N THR A 113 0.95 -2.71 22.13
CA THR A 113 -0.19 -1.87 22.57
C THR A 113 -0.28 -0.53 21.85
N SER A 114 0.82 -0.05 21.26
CA SER A 114 0.89 1.18 20.46
C SER A 114 0.64 0.95 18.97
N MET A 115 0.35 -0.29 18.55
CA MET A 115 0.08 -0.61 17.14
C MET A 115 -1.20 0.08 16.66
N PRO A 116 -1.16 0.79 15.52
CA PRO A 116 -2.36 1.32 14.89
C PRO A 116 -3.41 0.24 14.67
N ARG A 117 -4.68 0.61 14.86
CA ARG A 117 -5.83 -0.25 14.53
C ARG A 117 -6.38 0.01 13.14
N HIS A 118 -6.07 1.16 12.56
CA HIS A 118 -6.53 1.57 11.25
C HIS A 118 -5.35 2.00 10.38
N ALA A 119 -5.56 1.89 9.07
CA ALA A 119 -4.67 2.46 8.05
C ALA A 119 -5.50 3.16 6.98
N VAL A 120 -4.86 4.06 6.23
CA VAL A 120 -5.42 4.56 4.98
C VAL A 120 -4.79 3.79 3.84
N THR A 121 -5.60 3.40 2.87
CA THR A 121 -5.15 2.72 1.65
C THR A 121 -5.82 3.33 0.44
N ALA A 122 -5.10 3.39 -0.68
CA ALA A 122 -5.76 3.55 -1.98
C ALA A 122 -6.69 2.34 -2.19
N GLY A 123 -7.89 2.61 -2.70
CA GLY A 123 -8.84 1.55 -3.02
C GLY A 123 -8.45 0.81 -4.28
N ILE A 124 -9.09 -0.34 -4.53
CA ILE A 124 -8.79 -1.16 -5.70
C ILE A 124 -9.18 -0.41 -6.99
N GLY A 125 -10.30 0.32 -6.99
CA GLY A 125 -10.71 1.14 -8.12
C GLY A 125 -9.70 2.25 -8.41
N THR A 126 -9.21 2.91 -7.36
CA THR A 126 -8.14 3.92 -7.46
C THR A 126 -6.85 3.32 -8.03
N ILE A 127 -6.49 2.11 -7.61
CA ILE A 127 -5.31 1.39 -8.10
C ILE A 127 -5.45 1.07 -9.61
N MET A 128 -6.62 0.62 -10.02
CA MET A 128 -6.93 0.21 -11.40
C MET A 128 -7.04 1.37 -12.40
N GLU A 129 -7.14 2.61 -11.91
CA GLU A 129 -7.12 3.82 -12.73
C GLU A 129 -5.71 4.21 -13.21
N ALA A 130 -4.65 3.56 -12.70
CA ALA A 130 -3.30 3.79 -13.18
C ALA A 130 -3.18 3.39 -14.66
N LYS A 131 -2.42 4.12 -15.47
CA LYS A 131 -2.18 3.74 -16.87
C LYS A 131 -1.35 2.47 -16.96
N LYS A 132 -0.39 2.30 -16.05
CA LYS A 132 0.46 1.11 -15.99
C LYS A 132 0.66 0.64 -14.56
N ILE A 133 0.62 -0.67 -14.37
CA ILE A 133 0.89 -1.31 -13.08
C ILE A 133 2.08 -2.27 -13.23
N ILE A 134 3.06 -2.13 -12.35
CA ILE A 134 4.12 -3.13 -12.18
C ILE A 134 3.96 -3.74 -10.78
N MET A 135 3.65 -5.02 -10.74
CA MET A 135 3.60 -5.80 -9.51
C MET A 135 4.93 -6.51 -9.27
N LEU A 136 5.47 -6.34 -8.07
CA LEU A 136 6.66 -7.06 -7.59
C LEU A 136 6.23 -8.12 -6.57
N ALA A 137 6.58 -9.37 -6.82
CA ALA A 137 6.38 -10.47 -5.89
C ALA A 137 7.69 -11.25 -5.74
N ASN A 138 8.28 -11.24 -4.56
CA ASN A 138 9.53 -11.95 -4.28
C ASN A 138 9.34 -12.89 -3.10
N GLY A 139 9.85 -14.10 -3.22
CA GLY A 139 9.94 -15.08 -2.15
C GLY A 139 8.92 -16.20 -2.30
N GLN A 140 9.34 -17.41 -1.92
CA GLN A 140 8.50 -18.62 -2.01
C GLN A 140 7.19 -18.50 -1.23
N ASP A 141 7.15 -17.67 -0.17
CA ASP A 141 5.96 -17.37 0.61
C ASP A 141 4.88 -16.59 -0.15
N LYS A 142 5.17 -16.13 -1.37
CA LYS A 142 4.22 -15.48 -2.29
C LYS A 142 3.62 -16.41 -3.33
N THR A 143 4.08 -17.66 -3.41
CA THR A 143 3.71 -18.60 -4.48
C THR A 143 2.21 -18.77 -4.63
N GLU A 144 1.50 -19.05 -3.54
CA GLU A 144 0.06 -19.27 -3.58
C GLU A 144 -0.71 -17.99 -3.93
N ALA A 145 -0.29 -16.83 -3.44
CA ALA A 145 -0.90 -15.55 -3.78
C ALA A 145 -0.75 -15.22 -5.27
N VAL A 146 0.45 -15.44 -5.83
CA VAL A 146 0.71 -15.21 -7.25
C VAL A 146 -0.07 -16.19 -8.13
N LYS A 147 -0.10 -17.48 -7.77
CA LYS A 147 -0.91 -18.49 -8.48
C LYS A 147 -2.39 -18.17 -8.44
N ALA A 148 -2.92 -17.80 -7.28
CA ALA A 148 -4.32 -17.42 -7.12
C ALA A 148 -4.65 -16.16 -7.93
N MET A 149 -3.75 -15.17 -7.94
CA MET A 149 -3.90 -13.94 -8.72
C MET A 149 -3.93 -14.22 -10.23
N LEU A 150 -3.07 -15.10 -10.75
CA LEU A 150 -2.92 -15.31 -12.19
C LEU A 150 -3.88 -16.38 -12.75
N CYS A 151 -4.01 -17.49 -12.04
CA CYS A 151 -4.69 -18.69 -12.50
C CYS A 151 -6.04 -18.92 -11.80
N GLY A 152 -6.29 -18.21 -10.70
CA GLY A 152 -7.56 -18.26 -9.97
C GLY A 152 -8.66 -17.42 -10.61
N PRO A 153 -9.88 -17.50 -10.06
CA PRO A 153 -10.99 -16.70 -10.54
C PRO A 153 -10.77 -15.20 -10.27
N TYR A 154 -11.35 -14.37 -11.13
CA TYR A 154 -11.53 -12.94 -10.87
C TYR A 154 -12.51 -12.78 -9.70
N SER A 155 -11.99 -12.51 -8.49
CA SER A 155 -12.78 -12.47 -7.25
C SER A 155 -12.18 -11.50 -6.23
N GLU A 156 -13.04 -10.79 -5.49
CA GLU A 156 -12.66 -9.90 -4.39
C GLU A 156 -12.05 -10.68 -3.20
N ASP A 157 -12.24 -12.00 -3.14
CA ASP A 157 -11.54 -12.89 -2.19
C ASP A 157 -10.03 -12.94 -2.43
N VAL A 158 -9.59 -12.65 -3.66
CA VAL A 158 -8.18 -12.47 -4.03
C VAL A 158 -8.05 -11.09 -4.68
N PRO A 159 -7.88 -10.01 -3.89
CA PRO A 159 -7.91 -8.63 -4.39
C PRO A 159 -6.99 -8.37 -5.60
N ALA A 160 -5.79 -8.97 -5.60
CA ALA A 160 -4.85 -8.85 -6.71
C ALA A 160 -5.36 -9.43 -8.04
N SER A 161 -6.33 -10.36 -8.02
CA SER A 161 -6.94 -10.94 -9.23
C SER A 161 -7.61 -9.88 -10.12
N VAL A 162 -7.92 -8.70 -9.57
CA VAL A 162 -8.39 -7.54 -10.34
C VAL A 162 -7.46 -7.18 -11.51
N LEU A 163 -6.15 -7.41 -11.34
CA LEU A 163 -5.13 -7.09 -12.34
C LEU A 163 -5.27 -7.95 -13.61
N GLN A 164 -5.98 -9.09 -13.57
CA GLN A 164 -6.32 -9.86 -14.76
C GLN A 164 -7.14 -9.05 -15.78
N LYS A 165 -7.80 -7.96 -15.34
CA LYS A 165 -8.60 -7.07 -16.19
C LYS A 165 -7.93 -5.73 -16.46
N HIS A 166 -6.73 -5.49 -15.92
CA HIS A 166 -6.01 -4.24 -16.16
C HIS A 166 -5.41 -4.23 -17.57
N HIS A 167 -5.50 -3.10 -18.27
CA HIS A 167 -5.08 -2.98 -19.67
C HIS A 167 -3.56 -3.05 -19.87
N ASP A 168 -2.76 -2.59 -18.90
CA ASP A 168 -1.29 -2.69 -18.89
C ASP A 168 -0.77 -3.02 -17.49
N ALA A 169 -0.76 -4.31 -17.14
CA ALA A 169 -0.20 -4.81 -15.89
C ALA A 169 0.92 -5.82 -16.16
N THR A 170 2.05 -5.64 -15.48
CA THR A 170 3.22 -6.52 -15.57
C THR A 170 3.55 -7.08 -14.19
N LEU A 171 3.67 -8.41 -14.06
CA LEU A 171 4.22 -9.06 -12.88
C LEU A 171 5.71 -9.33 -13.08
N ILE A 172 6.52 -8.95 -12.10
CA ILE A 172 7.94 -9.31 -12.00
C ILE A 172 8.11 -10.15 -10.73
N THR A 173 8.53 -11.40 -10.90
CA THR A 173 8.63 -12.35 -9.80
C THR A 173 9.72 -13.39 -9.99
N ASP A 174 10.29 -13.87 -8.88
CA ASP A 174 11.16 -15.06 -8.82
C ASP A 174 10.36 -16.35 -8.54
N VAL A 175 9.07 -16.21 -8.22
CA VAL A 175 8.16 -17.32 -7.96
C VAL A 175 7.95 -18.14 -9.22
N LYS A 176 7.98 -19.46 -9.05
CA LYS A 176 7.57 -20.40 -10.10
C LYS A 176 6.07 -20.64 -10.00
N VAL A 177 5.33 -20.06 -10.95
CA VAL A 177 3.87 -20.19 -11.09
C VAL A 177 3.54 -21.51 -11.77
#